data_AF-A0A6I6QZW0-F1
#
_entry.id   AF-A0A6I6QZW0-F1
#
_cell.length_a   1.000
_cell.length_b   1.000
_cell.length_c   1.000
_cell.angle_alpha   90.00
_cell.angle_beta   90.00
_cell.angle_gamma   90.00
#
_symmetry.space_group_name_H-M   'P 1'
#
loop_
_entity.id
_entity.type
_entity.pdbx_description
1 polymer ?
#
loop_
_entity_poly.entity_id
_entity_poly.type
_entity_poly.pdbx_seq_one_letter_code
_entity_poly.pdbx_strand_id
1 'polypeptide(L)'
;MAAQEREQGGIEYAIVRDEDGAYLFDPEGNGTDPSWETDVDNGSWWGTEAEALANANTNGLTESVDSDELVPGYHVASRPWYYDDDLVDDAIEP
;
A
#
# COMPACT_ATOMS: atom_id res chain seq x y z
N MET A 1 2.45 14.43 -31.10
CA MET A 1 2.24 13.21 -30.29
C MET A 1 2.01 13.71 -28.88
N ALA A 2 0.75 13.76 -28.43
CA ALA A 2 0.47 14.08 -27.04
C ALA A 2 0.69 12.80 -26.24
N ALA A 3 1.54 12.85 -25.22
CA ALA A 3 1.54 11.82 -24.20
C ALA A 3 0.15 11.88 -23.55
N GLN A 4 -0.64 10.81 -23.67
CA GLN A 4 -1.87 10.68 -22.90
C GLN A 4 -1.46 10.58 -21.44
N GLU A 5 -1.83 11.60 -20.66
CA GLU A 5 -1.61 11.64 -19.22
C GLU A 5 -2.61 10.67 -18.61
N ARG A 6 -2.14 9.50 -18.14
CA ARG A 6 -2.98 8.58 -17.34
C ARG A 6 -3.57 9.37 -16.19
N GLU A 7 -4.89 9.35 -16.00
CA GLU A 7 -5.48 10.03 -14.86
C GLU A 7 -5.02 9.34 -13.57
N GLN A 8 -4.16 10.02 -12.81
CA GLN A 8 -3.69 9.52 -11.52
C GLN A 8 -4.86 9.54 -10.54
N GLY A 9 -5.27 8.37 -10.07
CA GLY A 9 -6.37 8.24 -9.10
C GLY A 9 -5.99 8.75 -7.71
N GLY A 10 -4.70 8.66 -7.36
CA GLY A 10 -4.17 9.19 -6.11
C GLY A 10 -2.84 8.57 -5.71
N ILE A 11 -2.56 8.62 -4.41
CA ILE A 11 -1.42 7.97 -3.75
C ILE A 11 -1.99 6.99 -2.74
N GLU A 12 -1.45 5.78 -2.71
CA GLU A 12 -1.73 4.78 -1.68
C GLU A 12 -0.49 4.54 -0.82
N TYR A 13 -0.73 4.07 0.40
CA TYR A 13 0.27 3.86 1.44
C TYR A 13 0.19 2.44 2.00
N ALA A 14 1.34 1.84 2.27
CA ALA A 14 1.44 0.50 2.85
C ALA A 14 2.59 0.43 3.86
N ILE A 15 2.56 -0.58 4.73
CA ILE A 15 3.61 -0.84 5.72
C ILE A 15 4.59 -1.88 5.15
N VAL A 16 5.88 -1.58 5.23
CA VAL A 16 6.95 -2.43 4.71
C VAL A 16 7.91 -2.79 5.82
N ARG A 17 8.31 -4.07 5.87
CA ARG A 17 9.35 -4.57 6.77
C ARG A 17 10.72 -4.39 6.13
N ASP A 18 11.65 -3.75 6.83
CA ASP A 18 12.99 -3.43 6.35
C ASP A 18 13.87 -4.67 6.14
N GLU A 19 13.62 -5.77 6.87
CA GLU A 19 14.45 -6.98 6.83
C GLU A 19 14.51 -7.63 5.44
N ASP A 20 13.37 -7.72 4.77
CA ASP A 20 13.20 -8.44 3.51
C ASP A 20 12.36 -7.68 2.47
N GLY A 21 11.92 -6.46 2.81
CA GLY A 21 11.12 -5.61 1.92
C GLY A 21 9.70 -6.12 1.70
N ALA A 22 9.19 -7.01 2.55
CA ALA A 22 7.83 -7.51 2.46
C ALA A 22 6.80 -6.47 2.94
N TYR A 23 5.65 -6.47 2.29
CA TYR A 23 4.51 -5.62 2.56
C TYR A 23 3.56 -6.32 3.53
N LEU A 24 3.03 -5.56 4.49
CA LEU A 24 2.00 -6.05 5.39
C LEU A 24 0.72 -6.32 4.60
N PHE A 25 0.21 -7.54 4.68
CA PHE A 25 -1.12 -7.90 4.23
C PHE A 25 -2.02 -8.08 5.45
N ASP A 26 -2.91 -7.12 5.64
CA ASP A 26 -4.05 -7.14 6.54
C ASP A 26 -5.18 -6.31 5.90
N PRO A 27 -5.92 -6.90 4.93
CA PRO A 27 -6.90 -6.15 4.14
C PRO A 27 -8.13 -5.72 4.96
N GLU A 28 -8.37 -6.37 6.11
CA GLU A 28 -9.45 -6.01 7.02
C GLU A 28 -9.03 -4.93 8.03
N GLY A 29 -7.72 -4.68 8.17
CA GLY A 29 -7.16 -3.71 9.11
C GLY A 29 -7.45 -4.04 10.57
N ASN A 30 -7.66 -5.33 10.88
CA ASN A 30 -8.16 -5.79 12.19
C ASN A 30 -7.15 -6.66 12.95
N GLY A 31 -5.99 -6.96 12.34
CA GLY A 31 -4.91 -7.74 12.92
C GLY A 31 -5.25 -9.21 13.19
N THR A 32 -6.32 -9.75 12.62
CA THR A 32 -6.78 -11.12 12.90
C THR A 32 -5.89 -12.18 12.25
N ASP A 33 -5.39 -11.93 11.04
CA ASP A 33 -4.50 -12.85 10.32
C ASP A 33 -3.53 -12.08 9.41
N PRO A 34 -2.59 -11.28 9.98
CA PRO A 34 -1.64 -10.54 9.17
C PRO A 34 -0.58 -11.47 8.55
N SER A 35 -0.27 -11.26 7.28
CA SER A 35 0.86 -11.89 6.60
C SER A 35 1.84 -10.86 6.04
N TRP A 36 3.02 -11.35 5.64
CA TRP A 36 4.05 -10.55 5.00
C TRP A 36 4.24 -11.04 3.57
N GLU A 37 3.95 -10.17 2.61
CA GLU A 37 3.94 -10.49 1.19
C GLU A 37 5.13 -9.84 0.50
N THR A 38 5.96 -10.63 -0.19
CA THR A 38 7.06 -10.09 -0.99
C THR A 38 6.59 -9.45 -2.29
N ASP A 39 5.37 -9.79 -2.73
CA ASP A 39 4.75 -9.14 -3.88
C ASP A 39 4.11 -7.83 -3.44
N VAL A 40 4.56 -6.73 -4.05
CA VAL A 40 4.08 -5.37 -3.79
C VAL A 40 2.58 -5.26 -3.99
N ASP A 41 2.01 -6.00 -4.95
CA ASP A 41 0.60 -5.92 -5.29
C ASP A 41 -0.29 -6.70 -4.32
N ASN A 42 0.30 -7.60 -3.53
CA ASN A 42 -0.40 -8.33 -2.48
C ASN A 42 -0.38 -7.61 -1.13
N GLY A 43 0.34 -6.49 -0.99
CA GLY A 43 0.31 -5.68 0.22
C GLY A 43 -1.06 -5.02 0.46
N SER A 44 -1.36 -4.68 1.70
CA SER A 44 -2.52 -3.84 2.03
C SER A 44 -2.21 -2.38 1.82
N TRP A 45 -2.78 -1.82 0.75
CA TRP A 45 -2.65 -0.44 0.34
C TRP A 45 -3.85 0.38 0.80
N TRP A 46 -3.58 1.52 1.44
CA TRP A 46 -4.58 2.42 2.02
C TRP A 46 -4.54 3.79 1.33
N GLY A 47 -5.68 4.46 1.26
CA GLY A 47 -5.79 5.78 0.61
C GLY A 47 -5.06 6.90 1.35
N THR A 48 -4.74 6.71 2.63
CA THR A 48 -4.00 7.68 3.43
C THR A 48 -2.92 7.03 4.29
N GLU A 49 -1.87 7.78 4.60
CA GLU A 49 -0.80 7.36 5.50
C GLU A 49 -1.34 7.02 6.91
N ALA A 50 -2.31 7.79 7.39
CA ALA A 50 -2.94 7.57 8.70
C ALA A 50 -3.67 6.22 8.78
N GLU A 51 -4.32 5.78 7.69
CA GLU A 51 -4.96 4.46 7.64
C GLU A 51 -3.93 3.33 7.66
N ALA A 52 -2.83 3.47 6.91
CA ALA A 52 -1.74 2.50 6.95
C ALA A 52 -1.10 2.39 8.34
N LEU A 53 -0.90 3.52 9.01
CA LEU A 53 -0.38 3.57 10.39
C LEU A 53 -1.37 3.01 11.41
N ALA A 54 -2.67 3.28 11.27
CA ALA A 54 -3.69 2.67 12.11
C ALA A 54 -3.71 1.14 11.97
N ASN A 55 -3.54 0.62 10.75
CA ASN A 55 -3.38 -0.80 10.51
C ASN A 55 -2.09 -1.35 11.18
N ALA A 56 -0.97 -0.64 11.04
CA ALA A 56 0.28 -1.00 11.71
C ALA A 56 0.11 -1.09 13.23
N ASN A 57 -0.62 -0.14 13.81
CA ASN A 57 -0.90 -0.07 15.24
C ASN A 57 -1.75 -1.25 15.72
N THR A 58 -2.82 -1.58 14.99
CA THR A 58 -3.64 -2.78 15.24
C THR A 58 -2.80 -4.06 15.21
N ASN A 59 -1.79 -4.11 14.34
CA ASN A 59 -0.85 -5.22 14.21
C ASN A 59 0.33 -5.17 15.20
N GLY A 60 0.38 -4.19 16.11
CA GLY A 60 1.41 -4.05 17.12
C GLY A 60 2.78 -3.64 16.55
N LEU A 61 2.81 -2.96 15.41
CA LEU A 61 4.01 -2.50 14.72
C LEU A 61 4.38 -1.04 15.06
N THR A 62 3.67 -0.42 15.99
CA THR A 62 3.95 0.93 16.49
C THR A 62 4.59 0.88 17.87
N GLU A 63 5.35 1.92 18.23
CA GLU A 63 6.01 2.06 19.54
C GLU A 63 5.01 1.98 20.70
N SER A 64 3.75 2.36 20.48
CA SER A 64 2.65 2.32 21.45
C SER A 64 1.30 2.41 20.73
N VAL A 65 0.22 1.98 21.40
CA VAL A 65 -1.17 2.03 20.86
C VAL A 65 -1.62 3.46 20.53
N ASP A 66 -1.12 4.47 21.23
CA ASP A 66 -1.43 5.88 20.97
C ASP A 66 -0.38 6.57 20.07
N SER A 67 0.52 5.82 19.45
CA SER A 67 1.62 6.34 18.62
C SER A 67 1.42 6.03 17.14
N ASP A 68 1.73 7.02 16.32
CA ASP A 68 1.88 6.91 14.86
C ASP A 68 3.33 6.54 14.45
N GLU A 69 4.22 6.37 15.43
CA GLU A 69 5.62 6.00 15.18
C GLU A 69 5.76 4.47 15.10
N LEU A 70 6.24 3.99 13.96
CA LEU A 70 6.55 2.58 13.74
C LEU A 70 7.77 2.17 14.58
N VAL A 71 7.75 0.94 15.08
CA VAL A 71 8.94 0.36 15.72
C VAL A 71 10.09 0.25 14.70
N PRO A 72 11.36 0.29 15.14
CA PRO A 72 12.49 0.12 14.25
C PRO A 72 12.40 -1.18 13.43
N GLY A 73 12.63 -1.08 12.11
CA GLY A 73 12.53 -2.20 11.18
C GLY A 73 11.28 -2.18 10.29
N TYR A 74 10.46 -1.13 10.38
CA TYR A 74 9.34 -0.91 9.48
C TYR A 74 9.30 0.54 8.99
N HIS A 75 8.77 0.75 7.78
CA HIS A 75 8.51 2.08 7.23
C HIS A 75 7.21 2.10 6.42
N VAL A 76 6.70 3.31 6.17
CA VAL A 76 5.59 3.52 5.24
C VAL A 76 6.13 3.67 3.83
N ALA A 77 5.65 2.84 2.91
CA ALA A 77 5.85 3.00 1.48
C ALA A 77 4.64 3.69 0.86
N SER A 78 4.86 4.46 -0.20
CA SER A 78 3.80 5.10 -0.98
C SER A 78 3.95 4.82 -2.47
N ARG A 79 2.82 4.66 -3.17
CA ARG A 79 2.79 4.46 -4.61
C ARG A 79 1.64 5.23 -5.27
N PRO A 80 1.81 5.71 -6.52
CA PRO A 80 0.69 6.23 -7.29
C PRO A 80 -0.20 5.08 -7.79
N TRP A 81 -1.51 5.29 -7.79
CA TRP A 81 -2.45 4.42 -8.49
C TRP A 81 -3.14 5.19 -9.62
N TYR A 82 -3.61 4.45 -10.63
CA TYR A 82 -4.21 5.00 -11.85
C TYR A 82 -5.55 4.33 -12.09
N TYR A 83 -6.53 5.08 -12.61
CA TYR A 83 -7.81 4.49 -12.99
C TYR A 83 -7.64 3.50 -14.14
N ASP A 84 -8.34 2.36 -14.06
CA ASP A 84 -8.31 1.30 -15.07
C ASP A 84 -9.06 1.69 -16.36
N ASP A 85 -9.97 2.68 -16.28
CA ASP A 85 -10.75 3.22 -17.41
C ASP A 85 -9.90 3.94 -18.48
N ASP A 86 -8.60 4.15 -18.22
CA ASP A 86 -7.60 4.68 -19.17
C ASP A 86 -6.79 3.58 -19.90
N LEU A 87 -7.07 2.29 -19.63
CA LEU A 87 -6.57 1.19 -20.46
C LEU A 87 -7.38 1.19 -21.77
N VAL A 88 -7.02 2.07 -22.70
CA VAL A 88 -7.35 1.84 -24.10
C VAL A 88 -6.74 0.50 -24.49
N ASP A 89 -7.60 -0.50 -24.63
CA ASP A 89 -7.32 -1.75 -25.31
C ASP A 89 -6.91 -1.38 -26.74
N ASP A 90 -5.61 -1.14 -26.97
CA ASP A 90 -5.03 -1.04 -28.30
C ASP A 90 -4.97 -2.46 -28.89
N ALA A 91 -6.11 -3.16 -28.89
CA ALA A 91 -6.34 -4.25 -29.81
C ALA A 91 -6.47 -3.61 -31.19
N ILE A 92 -5.30 -3.37 -31.79
CA ILE A 92 -5.15 -3.31 -33.24
C ILE A 92 -5.60 -4.67 -33.77
N GLU A 93 -6.90 -4.83 -34.00
CA GLU A 93 -7.40 -5.93 -34.83
C GLU A 93 -7.12 -5.58 -36.30
N PRO A 94 -6.37 -6.41 -37.05
CA PRO A 94 -6.03 -6.18 -38.46
C PRO A 94 -7.20 -6.38 -39.44
#